data_AF-A0A7J5YN40-F1
#
_entry.id   AF-A0A7J5YN40-F1
#
_cell.length_a   1.000
_cell.length_b   1.000
_cell.length_c   1.000
_cell.angle_alpha   90.00
_cell.angle_beta   90.00
_cell.angle_gamma   90.00
#
_symmetry.space_group_name_H-M   'P 1'
#
loop_
_entity.id
_entity.type
_entity.pdbx_description
1 polymer ?
#
loop_
_entity_poly.entity_id
_entity_poly.type
_entity_poly.pdbx_seq_one_letter_code
_entity_poly.pdbx_strand_id
1 'polypeptide(L)'
;MDGLYEEYGMVEAILSSSEMEGCHSEERYLKLFSKAEVPLVNLRKVSAYIFSIPCSNAHTERVFSMMTSAWRNERNRLDVDSVKAELQICVNFTFECTDMYQRLLTNKKLLEAARKGQKYRK
;
A
#
# COMPACT_ATOMS: atom_id res chain seq x y z
N MET A 1 -31.16 15.42 4.17
CA MET A 1 -30.34 15.45 5.40
C MET A 1 -28.96 14.94 4.99
N ASP A 2 -27.88 15.56 5.47
CA ASP A 2 -26.52 15.27 4.98
C ASP A 2 -26.01 13.96 5.61
N GLY A 3 -25.84 12.92 4.78
CA GLY A 3 -25.45 11.59 5.25
C GLY A 3 -24.08 11.53 5.91
N LEU A 4 -23.15 12.45 5.59
CA LEU A 4 -21.87 12.52 6.29
C LEU A 4 -22.04 13.09 7.71
N TYR A 5 -22.92 14.08 7.85
CA TYR A 5 -23.20 14.68 9.16
C TYR A 5 -23.89 13.70 10.10
N GLU A 6 -24.85 12.91 9.58
CA GLU A 6 -25.48 11.83 10.35
C GLU A 6 -24.47 10.76 10.78
N GLU A 7 -23.60 10.32 9.86
CA GLU A 7 -22.52 9.37 10.17
C GLU A 7 -21.57 9.90 11.24
N TYR A 8 -21.20 11.18 11.19
CA TYR A 8 -20.36 11.81 12.21
C TYR A 8 -21.04 11.82 13.58
N GLY A 9 -22.32 12.20 13.65
CA GLY A 9 -23.07 12.22 14.91
C GLY A 9 -23.16 10.86 15.60
N MET A 10 -23.19 9.76 14.81
CA MET A 10 -23.19 8.40 15.35
C MET A 10 -21.86 8.00 16.00
N VAL A 11 -20.76 8.67 15.66
CA VAL A 11 -19.41 8.29 16.09
C VAL A 11 -18.67 9.35 16.90
N GLU A 12 -19.26 10.53 17.07
CA GLU A 12 -18.66 11.66 17.78
C GLU A 12 -18.18 11.29 19.19
N ALA A 13 -18.97 10.50 19.91
CA ALA A 13 -18.60 10.02 21.25
C ALA A 13 -17.38 9.09 21.22
N ILE A 14 -17.25 8.25 20.19
CA ILE A 14 -16.11 7.35 20.01
C ILE A 14 -14.86 8.17 19.64
N LEU A 15 -15.01 9.14 18.73
CA LEU A 15 -13.92 10.01 18.28
C LEU A 15 -13.34 10.89 19.40
N SER A 16 -14.20 11.28 20.35
CA SER A 16 -13.87 12.12 21.50
C SER A 16 -13.45 11.32 22.74
N SER A 17 -13.40 9.98 22.65
CA SER A 17 -12.99 9.13 23.76
C SER A 17 -11.49 9.27 24.07
N SER A 18 -11.12 9.07 25.35
CA SER A 18 -9.72 9.08 25.79
C SER A 18 -8.86 8.01 25.13
N GLU A 19 -9.47 6.93 24.62
CA GLU A 19 -8.78 5.88 23.87
C GLU A 19 -8.20 6.36 22.53
N MET A 20 -8.69 7.49 22.02
CA MET A 20 -8.22 8.11 20.78
C MET A 20 -7.11 9.13 21.03
N GLU A 21 -6.80 9.45 22.30
CA GLU A 21 -5.69 10.34 22.65
C GLU A 21 -4.35 9.68 22.33
N GLY A 22 -3.39 10.49 21.85
CA GLY A 22 -2.03 10.04 21.52
C GLY A 22 -1.91 9.15 20.28
N CYS A 23 -3.01 8.72 19.66
CA CYS A 23 -3.00 7.91 18.45
C CYS A 23 -2.67 8.75 17.21
N HIS A 24 -1.89 8.19 16.28
CA HIS A 24 -1.71 8.78 14.95
C HIS A 24 -3.04 8.81 14.19
N SER A 25 -3.17 9.73 13.22
CA SER A 25 -4.45 10.00 12.56
C SER A 25 -5.02 8.75 11.89
N GLU A 26 -4.20 8.01 11.15
CA GLU A 26 -4.56 6.75 10.50
C GLU A 26 -5.03 5.69 11.50
N GLU A 27 -4.37 5.58 12.66
CA GLU A 27 -4.71 4.62 13.70
C GLU A 27 -6.07 4.95 14.34
N ARG A 28 -6.37 6.24 14.54
CA ARG A 28 -7.67 6.70 15.04
C ARG A 28 -8.80 6.28 14.11
N TYR A 29 -8.65 6.49 12.80
CA TYR A 29 -9.67 6.10 11.83
C TYR A 29 -9.81 4.58 11.72
N LEU A 30 -8.72 3.81 11.78
CA LEU A 30 -8.78 2.35 11.82
C LEU A 30 -9.53 1.83 13.07
N LYS A 31 -9.21 2.37 14.25
CA LYS A 31 -9.91 2.04 15.50
C LYS A 31 -11.39 2.44 15.46
N LEU A 32 -11.70 3.59 14.87
CA LEU A 32 -13.07 4.01 14.67
C LEU A 32 -13.84 3.00 13.80
N PHE A 33 -13.29 2.64 12.64
CA PHE A 33 -13.97 1.75 11.69
C PHE A 33 -14.06 0.30 12.16
N SER A 34 -13.23 -0.13 13.11
CA SER A 34 -13.34 -1.45 13.73
C SER A 34 -14.38 -1.50 14.84
N LYS A 35 -14.62 -0.38 15.52
CA LYS A 35 -15.62 -0.26 16.60
C LYS A 35 -17.02 0.12 16.13
N ALA A 36 -17.13 0.72 14.94
CA ALA A 36 -18.41 1.14 14.40
C ALA A 36 -19.34 -0.06 14.15
N GLU A 37 -20.49 -0.08 14.82
CA GLU A 37 -21.55 -1.08 14.60
C GLU A 37 -22.37 -0.80 13.34
N VAL A 38 -22.28 0.43 12.81
CA VAL A 38 -23.00 0.89 11.62
C VAL A 38 -22.07 1.11 10.42
N PRO A 39 -22.56 0.95 9.18
CA PRO A 39 -21.76 1.25 7.99
C PRO A 39 -21.51 2.75 7.82
N LEU A 40 -20.26 3.19 7.99
CA LEU A 40 -19.83 4.58 7.82
C LEU A 40 -19.33 4.82 6.39
N VAL A 41 -20.23 4.75 5.41
CA VAL A 41 -19.87 4.73 3.98
C VAL A 41 -19.25 6.06 3.54
N ASN A 42 -19.83 7.19 3.95
CA ASN A 42 -19.36 8.50 3.56
C ASN A 42 -18.06 8.86 4.29
N LEU A 43 -17.98 8.56 5.59
CA LEU A 43 -16.78 8.80 6.38
C LEU A 43 -15.59 7.97 5.85
N ARG A 44 -15.83 6.71 5.46
CA ARG A 44 -14.80 5.86 4.82
C ARG A 44 -14.32 6.43 3.49
N LYS A 45 -15.21 6.96 2.66
CA LYS A 45 -14.82 7.58 1.38
C LYS A 45 -13.93 8.80 1.61
N VAL A 46 -14.32 9.68 2.54
CA VAL A 46 -13.55 10.88 2.87
C VAL A 46 -12.21 10.52 3.48
N SER A 47 -12.18 9.59 4.46
CA SER A 47 -10.92 9.16 5.07
C SER A 47 -10.00 8.49 4.06
N ALA A 48 -10.53 7.62 3.19
CA ALA A 48 -9.73 6.97 2.15
C ALA A 48 -9.11 7.99 1.18
N TYR A 49 -9.86 9.03 0.82
CA TYR A 49 -9.35 10.11 -0.01
C TYR A 49 -8.22 10.88 0.71
N ILE A 50 -8.44 11.29 1.97
CA ILE A 50 -7.43 12.01 2.76
C ILE A 50 -6.14 11.19 2.88
N PHE A 51 -6.25 9.91 3.25
CA PHE A 51 -5.09 9.04 3.44
C PHE A 51 -4.46 8.52 2.14
N SER A 52 -5.12 8.72 0.98
CA SER A 52 -4.49 8.46 -0.32
C SER A 52 -3.46 9.54 -0.70
N ILE A 53 -3.48 10.69 -0.03
CA ILE A 53 -2.56 11.79 -0.25
C ILE A 53 -1.39 11.62 0.74
N PRO A 54 -0.17 11.31 0.28
CA PRO A 54 0.96 11.19 1.17
C PRO A 54 1.34 12.56 1.75
N CYS A 55 1.53 12.62 3.07
CA CYS A 55 1.94 13.86 3.76
C CYS A 55 3.38 14.29 3.45
N SER A 56 4.19 13.41 2.84
CA SER A 56 5.60 13.63 2.55
C SER A 56 6.00 12.93 1.25
N ASN A 57 6.95 13.53 0.56
CA ASN A 57 7.61 12.94 -0.60
C ASN A 57 8.66 11.87 -0.22
N ALA A 58 8.97 11.66 1.06
CA ALA A 58 10.04 10.76 1.53
C ALA A 58 9.90 9.32 0.99
N HIS A 59 8.67 8.81 0.86
CA HIS A 59 8.44 7.50 0.24
C HIS A 59 8.86 7.51 -1.25
N THR A 60 8.45 8.54 -1.99
CA THR A 60 8.79 8.71 -3.41
C THR A 60 10.29 8.92 -3.60
N GLU A 61 10.93 9.71 -2.75
CA GLU A 61 12.39 9.92 -2.78
C GLU A 61 13.15 8.61 -2.52
N ARG A 62 12.67 7.76 -1.62
CA ARG A 62 13.23 6.41 -1.42
C ARG A 62 13.15 5.57 -2.69
N VAL A 63 11.99 5.57 -3.36
CA VAL A 63 11.82 4.88 -4.65
C VAL A 63 12.78 5.43 -5.71
N PHE A 64 12.97 6.75 -5.79
CA PHE A 64 13.93 7.36 -6.71
C PHE A 64 15.39 7.00 -6.39
N SER A 65 15.74 6.89 -5.12
CA SER A 65 17.06 6.43 -4.69
C SER A 65 17.30 4.98 -5.14
N MET A 66 16.33 4.09 -4.91
CA MET A 66 16.39 2.69 -5.37
C MET A 66 16.49 2.60 -6.90
N MET A 67 15.68 3.38 -7.62
CA MET A 67 15.71 3.45 -9.09
C MET A 67 17.08 3.91 -9.58
N THR A 68 17.64 4.94 -8.95
CA THR A 68 18.96 5.47 -9.30
C THR A 68 20.05 4.43 -9.03
N SER A 69 19.94 3.66 -7.95
CA SER A 69 20.90 2.58 -7.66
C SER A 69 20.80 1.42 -8.67
N ALA A 70 19.59 1.01 -9.04
CA ALA A 70 19.38 -0.08 -10.01
C ALA A 70 19.79 0.33 -11.44
N TRP A 71 19.62 1.61 -11.78
CA TRP A 71 19.93 2.15 -13.12
C TRP A 71 21.40 2.59 -13.27
N ARG A 72 22.17 2.77 -12.19
CA ARG A 72 23.54 3.30 -12.28
C ARG A 72 24.51 2.33 -12.95
N ASN A 73 25.36 2.93 -13.78
CA ASN A 73 25.92 2.40 -15.02
C ASN A 73 27.22 1.59 -14.84
N GLU A 74 27.46 0.97 -13.69
CA GLU A 74 28.78 0.39 -13.37
C GLU A 74 28.88 -1.12 -13.56
N ARG A 75 27.76 -1.87 -13.65
CA ARG A 75 27.86 -3.33 -13.87
C ARG A 75 26.84 -3.98 -14.80
N ASN A 76 25.60 -3.49 -14.93
CA ASN A 76 24.59 -4.05 -15.85
C ASN A 76 23.51 -3.00 -16.14
N ARG A 77 23.43 -2.48 -17.38
CA ARG A 77 22.28 -1.65 -17.80
C ARG A 77 21.05 -2.55 -17.93
N LEU A 78 20.30 -2.69 -16.86
CA LEU A 78 18.95 -3.26 -16.93
C LEU A 78 18.08 -2.39 -17.84
N ASP A 79 17.19 -3.02 -18.59
CA ASP A 79 16.20 -2.28 -19.36
C ASP A 79 15.19 -1.59 -18.41
N VAL A 80 14.50 -0.56 -18.89
CA VAL A 80 13.52 0.21 -18.10
C VAL A 80 12.42 -0.69 -17.54
N ASP A 81 11.92 -1.65 -18.33
CA ASP A 81 10.89 -2.58 -17.89
C ASP A 81 11.39 -3.50 -16.79
N SER A 82 12.64 -3.94 -16.89
CA SER A 82 13.32 -4.75 -15.85
C SER A 82 13.48 -3.96 -14.55
N VAL A 83 13.94 -2.71 -14.61
CA VAL A 83 14.06 -1.85 -13.41
C VAL A 83 12.70 -1.55 -12.79
N LYS A 84 11.68 -1.31 -13.62
CA LYS A 84 10.30 -1.10 -13.15
C LYS A 84 9.76 -2.33 -12.43
N ALA A 85 9.96 -3.53 -12.98
CA ALA A 85 9.54 -4.78 -12.37
C ALA A 85 10.27 -5.03 -11.04
N GLU A 86 11.58 -4.79 -10.99
CA GLU A 86 12.38 -4.92 -9.76
C GLU A 86 11.89 -3.97 -8.67
N LEU A 87 11.68 -2.69 -9.00
CA LEU A 87 11.15 -1.70 -8.05
C LEU A 87 9.76 -2.09 -7.54
N GLN A 88 8.89 -2.60 -8.40
CA GLN A 88 7.57 -3.09 -7.98
C GLN A 88 7.68 -4.24 -6.99
N ILE A 89 8.66 -5.13 -7.16
CA ILE A 89 8.91 -6.22 -6.21
C ILE A 89 9.40 -5.63 -4.88
N CYS A 90 10.45 -4.83 -4.90
CA CYS A 90 11.06 -4.30 -3.68
C CYS A 90 10.16 -3.34 -2.88
N VAL A 91 9.26 -2.61 -3.54
CA VAL A 91 8.39 -1.63 -2.88
C VAL A 91 7.07 -2.26 -2.39
N ASN A 92 6.51 -3.22 -3.13
CA ASN A 92 5.17 -3.76 -2.81
C ASN A 92 5.21 -5.10 -2.07
N PHE A 93 6.31 -5.85 -2.14
CA PHE A 93 6.43 -7.13 -1.44
C PHE A 93 7.21 -6.91 -0.15
N THR A 94 6.49 -6.72 0.95
CA THR A 94 7.06 -6.54 2.29
C THR A 94 7.33 -7.86 3.00
N PHE A 95 7.32 -8.98 2.27
CA PHE A 95 7.53 -10.31 2.84
C PHE A 95 9.02 -10.62 2.96
N GLU A 96 9.38 -11.42 3.96
CA GLU A 96 10.69 -12.06 4.01
C GLU A 96 10.92 -12.93 2.76
N CYS A 97 12.18 -13.05 2.33
CA CYS A 97 12.53 -13.79 1.11
C CYS A 97 12.02 -15.23 1.12
N THR A 98 12.01 -15.88 2.28
CA THR A 98 11.51 -17.25 2.46
C THR A 98 10.01 -17.33 2.20
N ASP A 99 9.25 -16.39 2.72
CA ASP A 99 7.79 -16.35 2.58
C ASP A 99 7.40 -15.99 1.14
N MET A 100 8.13 -15.04 0.55
CA MET A 100 7.97 -14.70 -0.86
C MET A 100 8.21 -15.93 -1.74
N TYR A 101 9.28 -16.68 -1.51
CA TYR A 101 9.59 -17.90 -2.28
C TYR A 101 8.44 -18.92 -2.21
N GLN A 102 7.94 -19.23 -1.02
CA GLN A 102 6.81 -20.15 -0.85
C GLN A 102 5.55 -19.65 -1.55
N ARG A 103 5.28 -18.34 -1.48
CA ARG A 103 4.13 -17.72 -2.15
C ARG A 103 4.23 -17.80 -3.67
N LEU A 104 5.42 -17.58 -4.23
CA LEU A 104 5.67 -17.67 -5.67
C LEU A 104 5.54 -19.13 -6.16
N LEU A 105 5.99 -20.12 -5.38
CA LEU A 105 5.80 -21.54 -5.70
C LEU A 105 4.32 -21.95 -5.77
N THR A 106 3.47 -21.31 -4.97
CA THR A 106 2.03 -21.61 -4.98
C THR A 106 1.34 -21.04 -6.23
N ASN A 107 1.94 -20.05 -6.90
CA ASN A 107 1.38 -19.41 -8.07
C ASN A 107 1.69 -20.19 -9.37
N LYS A 108 0.83 -21.18 -9.68
CA LYS A 108 0.95 -22.01 -10.89
C LYS A 108 1.03 -21.19 -12.20
N LYS A 109 0.29 -20.08 -12.31
CA LYS A 109 0.31 -19.23 -13.50
C LYS A 109 1.67 -18.59 -13.71
N LEU A 110 2.28 -18.08 -12.64
CA LEU A 110 3.62 -17.49 -12.68
C LEU A 110 4.67 -18.54 -13.06
N LEU A 111 4.61 -19.73 -12.45
CA LEU A 111 5.55 -20.81 -12.74
C LEU A 111 5.44 -21.29 -14.19
N GLU A 112 4.23 -21.39 -14.73
CA GLU A 112 4.01 -21.69 -16.15
C GLU A 112 4.55 -20.60 -17.07
N ALA A 113 4.32 -19.33 -16.76
CA ALA A 113 4.82 -18.20 -17.54
C ALA A 113 6.35 -18.18 -17.57
N ALA A 114 6.99 -18.42 -16.41
CA ALA A 114 8.44 -18.53 -16.28
C ALA A 114 8.99 -19.71 -17.10
N ARG A 115 8.33 -20.88 -17.03
CA ARG A 115 8.71 -22.07 -17.80
C ARG A 115 8.57 -21.89 -19.32
N LYS A 116 7.50 -21.21 -19.77
CA LYS A 116 7.22 -20.96 -21.19
C LYS A 116 8.11 -19.88 -21.81
N GLY A 117 9.03 -19.29 -21.04
CA GLY A 117 9.94 -18.24 -21.51
C GLY A 117 9.21 -16.95 -21.91
N GLN A 118 7.99 -16.72 -21.39
CA GLN A 118 7.20 -15.52 -21.73
C GLN A 118 7.94 -14.22 -21.37
N LYS A 119 8.85 -14.28 -20.40
CA LYS A 119 9.76 -13.19 -20.02
C LYS A 119 10.70 -12.70 -21.14
N TYR A 120 10.84 -13.45 -22.24
CA TYR A 120 11.69 -13.09 -23.38
C TYR A 120 10.92 -12.69 -24.63
N ARG A 121 9.57 -12.74 -24.61
CA ARG A 121 8.75 -12.29 -25.74
C ARG A 121 8.40 -10.81 -25.55
N LYS A 122 8.91 -9.96 -26.43
CA LYS A 122 8.44 -8.58 -26.61
C LYS A 122 7.11 -8.58 -27.37
#